data_AF-A0A7J7SJE6-F1
#
_entry.id   AF-A0A7J7SJE6-F1
#
_cell.length_a   1.000
_cell.length_b   1.000
_cell.length_c   1.000
_cell.angle_alpha   90.00
_cell.angle_beta   90.00
_cell.angle_gamma   90.00
#
_symmetry.space_group_name_H-M   'P 1'
#
loop_
_entity.id
_entity.type
_entity.pdbx_description
1 polymer ?
#
loop_
_entity_poly.entity_id
_entity_poly.type
_entity_poly.pdbx_seq_one_letter_code
_entity_poly.pdbx_strand_id
1 'polypeptide(L)'
;MWHSWNGQQKGLPGERGECQVPIVCPGPKSTDYGLQHQPLWRPTVECVKDQFGLINYEVGDSKKLVFHVKEVQDGTELQAGDEVTKDVAEAIKKYNVGIKRTTITPNEKRVEEFKLKQMWKSPNGTIRNILGGTVFREAIICKNIPRLVSGWVKPIIIGRHAYRDQYRATDFVVPGSGKVEITYTPSDGPQKRHLVHNFEGSGGVAMGMYNQDKSTEDFAHSSFQMALSKSWRLYLSTKNTILKKYDGRFKDIFQDIYDKQYESKSEAQKIWYEHRLIDDMVGQAMKSEGGFIWTCKNYDGDSRTPWPKVMALLA
;
A
#
# COMPACT_ATOMS: atom_id res chain seq x y z
N MET A 1 -18.61 -38.83 6.94
CA MET A 1 -17.99 -40.10 7.32
C MET A 1 -16.79 -39.77 8.20
N TRP A 2 -16.68 -40.36 9.39
CA TRP A 2 -15.57 -40.11 10.32
C TRP A 2 -14.32 -40.86 9.89
N HIS A 3 -13.13 -40.33 10.22
CA HIS A 3 -12.08 -41.11 10.88
C HIS A 3 -11.17 -40.19 11.71
N SER A 4 -10.90 -40.62 12.94
CA SER A 4 -9.89 -40.06 13.84
C SER A 4 -8.69 -41.01 13.88
N TRP A 5 -7.50 -40.49 14.17
CA TRP A 5 -6.39 -41.32 14.61
C TRP A 5 -5.65 -40.64 15.76
N ASN A 6 -5.61 -41.32 16.90
CA ASN A 6 -4.87 -40.89 18.08
C ASN A 6 -3.46 -41.49 18.03
N GLY A 7 -2.43 -40.65 18.20
CA GLY A 7 -1.05 -41.09 18.31
C GLY A 7 -0.25 -40.17 19.22
N GLN A 8 -0.28 -40.43 20.54
CA GLN A 8 0.72 -39.89 21.45
C GLN A 8 1.98 -40.75 21.40
N GLN A 9 3.14 -40.15 21.17
CA GLN A 9 4.39 -40.64 21.76
C GLN A 9 5.35 -39.47 22.03
N LYS A 10 6.07 -39.58 23.15
CA LYS A 10 7.11 -38.63 23.60
C LYS A 10 8.48 -39.12 23.14
N GLY A 11 9.45 -38.22 22.92
CA GLY A 11 10.87 -38.57 22.97
C GLY A 11 11.76 -37.95 21.90
N LEU A 12 12.81 -37.26 22.36
CA LEU A 12 13.98 -36.76 21.62
C LEU A 12 15.01 -37.92 21.41
N PRO A 13 16.19 -37.71 20.77
CA PRO A 13 16.60 -36.83 19.66
C PRO A 13 17.44 -37.55 18.55
N GLY A 14 17.71 -36.86 17.43
CA GLY A 14 19.00 -37.00 16.72
C GLY A 14 19.06 -37.77 15.39
N GLU A 15 19.82 -37.17 14.46
CA GLU A 15 20.54 -37.78 13.30
C GLU A 15 19.78 -38.36 12.08
N ARG A 16 19.86 -37.60 10.98
CA ARG A 16 20.17 -37.96 9.57
C ARG A 16 19.73 -39.33 9.00
N GLY A 17 18.98 -39.26 7.88
CA GLY A 17 18.90 -40.32 6.87
C GLY A 17 18.04 -39.91 5.67
N GLU A 18 18.67 -39.65 4.51
CA GLU A 18 17.94 -39.53 3.24
C GLU A 18 17.48 -40.91 2.76
N CYS A 19 16.31 -40.99 2.13
CA CYS A 19 15.88 -42.21 1.43
C CYS A 19 15.15 -41.84 0.13
N GLN A 20 15.78 -42.10 -1.00
CA GLN A 20 15.16 -42.00 -2.33
C GLN A 20 14.53 -43.34 -2.70
N VAL A 21 13.33 -43.30 -3.30
CA VAL A 21 12.74 -44.44 -4.02
C VAL A 21 12.15 -43.91 -5.34
N PRO A 22 12.46 -44.51 -6.51
CA PRO A 22 12.11 -43.95 -7.81
C PRO A 22 10.72 -44.40 -8.30
N ILE A 23 10.14 -43.63 -9.23
CA ILE A 23 9.01 -44.05 -10.07
C ILE A 23 9.37 -43.79 -11.53
N VAL A 24 9.12 -44.79 -12.40
CA VAL A 24 9.61 -44.83 -13.79
C VAL A 24 8.46 -45.19 -14.75
N CYS A 25 8.39 -44.46 -15.87
CA CYS A 25 7.65 -44.76 -17.11
C CYS A 25 6.10 -44.74 -17.07
N PRO A 26 5.42 -44.68 -18.25
CA PRO A 26 5.93 -44.61 -19.63
C PRO A 26 5.48 -43.36 -20.44
N GLY A 27 6.22 -43.04 -21.50
CA GLY A 27 5.74 -42.13 -22.56
C GLY A 27 5.21 -42.88 -23.78
N PRO A 28 4.42 -42.22 -24.64
CA PRO A 28 4.50 -42.53 -26.07
C PRO A 28 4.40 -41.32 -27.03
N LYS A 29 5.31 -41.33 -28.01
CA LYS A 29 5.17 -40.87 -29.41
C LYS A 29 4.97 -39.36 -29.71
N SER A 30 5.93 -38.85 -30.47
CA SER A 30 5.91 -37.58 -31.19
C SER A 30 5.16 -37.66 -32.54
N THR A 31 4.40 -36.62 -32.89
CA THR A 31 4.28 -36.10 -34.28
C THR A 31 3.89 -34.63 -34.26
N ASP A 32 4.82 -33.79 -34.74
CA ASP A 32 4.67 -32.60 -35.58
C ASP A 32 3.50 -31.60 -35.36
N TYR A 33 3.83 -30.32 -35.11
CA TYR A 33 3.75 -29.25 -36.13
C TYR A 33 4.34 -27.95 -35.57
N GLY A 34 5.14 -27.24 -36.37
CA GLY A 34 5.96 -26.12 -35.92
C GLY A 34 5.22 -24.82 -35.65
N LEU A 35 5.25 -24.37 -34.39
CA LEU A 35 5.20 -22.96 -34.01
C LEU A 35 6.13 -22.76 -32.80
N GLN A 36 7.35 -22.26 -33.04
CA GLN A 36 8.23 -21.81 -31.95
C GLN A 36 7.66 -20.53 -31.34
N HIS A 37 6.81 -20.66 -30.32
CA HIS A 37 6.61 -19.58 -29.37
C HIS A 37 7.93 -19.29 -28.67
N GLN A 38 8.64 -18.23 -29.08
CA GLN A 38 9.69 -17.66 -28.23
C GLN A 38 9.03 -16.79 -27.15
N PRO A 39 9.11 -17.14 -25.86
CA PRO A 39 8.64 -16.30 -24.77
C PRO A 39 9.76 -15.30 -24.45
N LEU A 40 9.82 -14.19 -25.18
CA LEU A 40 10.84 -13.16 -24.96
C LEU A 40 10.46 -12.20 -23.82
N TRP A 41 10.29 -12.77 -22.62
CA TRP A 41 10.12 -12.02 -21.37
C TRP A 41 11.49 -11.52 -20.87
N ARG A 42 11.62 -10.21 -20.61
CA ARG A 42 12.86 -9.59 -20.11
C ARG A 42 12.60 -8.72 -18.87
N PRO A 43 12.74 -9.27 -17.64
CA PRO A 43 12.75 -8.49 -16.41
C PRO A 43 14.16 -7.95 -16.07
N THR A 44 14.23 -6.98 -15.16
CA THR A 44 15.47 -6.26 -14.77
C THR A 44 15.78 -6.35 -13.27
N VAL A 45 17.06 -6.17 -12.91
CA VAL A 45 17.64 -6.32 -11.56
C VAL A 45 17.45 -5.05 -10.71
N GLU A 46 17.15 -5.19 -9.42
CA GLU A 46 17.00 -4.06 -8.47
C GLU A 46 18.25 -3.81 -7.60
N CYS A 47 18.79 -4.78 -6.84
CA CYS A 47 19.93 -4.50 -5.93
C CYS A 47 20.77 -5.74 -5.63
N VAL A 48 22.10 -5.59 -5.56
CA VAL A 48 23.04 -6.66 -5.17
C VAL A 48 23.54 -6.47 -3.74
N LYS A 49 23.56 -7.55 -2.96
CA LYS A 49 24.27 -7.61 -1.68
C LYS A 49 25.03 -8.95 -1.59
N ASP A 50 26.36 -8.86 -1.63
CA ASP A 50 27.27 -9.98 -1.86
C ASP A 50 26.83 -10.82 -3.07
N GLN A 51 26.55 -12.12 -2.91
CA GLN A 51 26.20 -13.03 -4.00
C GLN A 51 24.71 -13.04 -4.39
N PHE A 52 23.86 -12.11 -3.91
CA PHE A 52 22.40 -12.15 -4.14
C PHE A 52 21.80 -10.88 -4.76
N GLY A 53 20.83 -11.06 -5.66
CA GLY A 53 20.09 -10.03 -6.39
C GLY A 53 18.55 -10.15 -6.28
N LEU A 54 17.82 -9.14 -6.82
CA LEU A 54 16.35 -9.03 -6.80
C LEU A 54 15.77 -8.81 -8.22
N ILE A 55 14.90 -9.72 -8.69
CA ILE A 55 14.26 -9.74 -10.03
C ILE A 55 12.79 -10.19 -9.87
N ASN A 56 11.98 -9.80 -10.85
CA ASN A 56 10.55 -10.03 -10.96
C ASN A 56 10.24 -11.05 -12.10
N TYR A 57 9.47 -12.12 -11.83
CA TYR A 57 9.00 -13.09 -12.84
C TYR A 57 7.57 -13.59 -12.49
N GLU A 58 6.87 -14.15 -13.48
CA GLU A 58 5.49 -14.68 -13.46
C GLU A 58 5.38 -15.75 -14.57
N VAL A 59 4.53 -16.78 -14.54
CA VAL A 59 3.20 -16.94 -13.91
C VAL A 59 3.09 -18.34 -13.25
N GLY A 60 2.19 -18.50 -12.25
CA GLY A 60 1.85 -19.79 -11.61
C GLY A 60 2.36 -19.88 -10.17
N ASP A 61 1.45 -19.85 -9.18
CA ASP A 61 1.74 -19.87 -7.74
C ASP A 61 2.83 -18.91 -7.23
N SER A 62 2.57 -17.62 -7.50
CA SER A 62 2.81 -16.49 -6.59
C SER A 62 4.14 -16.49 -5.80
N LYS A 63 5.25 -16.26 -6.50
CA LYS A 63 6.55 -15.93 -5.85
C LYS A 63 7.46 -15.11 -6.79
N LYS A 64 7.93 -13.96 -6.30
CA LYS A 64 9.08 -13.23 -6.89
C LYS A 64 10.30 -13.43 -6.00
N LEU A 65 11.44 -13.58 -6.64
CA LEU A 65 12.58 -14.33 -6.10
C LEU A 65 13.72 -13.41 -5.64
N VAL A 66 14.42 -13.89 -4.62
CA VAL A 66 15.83 -13.53 -4.39
C VAL A 66 16.63 -14.58 -5.16
N PHE A 67 17.56 -14.16 -6.02
CA PHE A 67 18.37 -15.06 -6.84
C PHE A 67 19.86 -14.77 -6.65
N HIS A 68 20.72 -15.59 -7.26
CA HIS A 68 22.17 -15.56 -7.07
C HIS A 68 22.89 -14.86 -8.24
N VAL A 69 23.89 -14.02 -7.96
CA VAL A 69 24.51 -13.07 -8.93
C VAL A 69 25.15 -13.74 -10.17
N LYS A 70 25.43 -15.05 -10.10
CA LYS A 70 26.04 -15.82 -11.21
C LYS A 70 25.10 -16.05 -12.41
N GLU A 71 23.81 -15.73 -12.29
CA GLU A 71 22.79 -15.96 -13.31
C GLU A 71 22.49 -14.72 -14.19
N VAL A 72 23.23 -13.62 -14.00
CA VAL A 72 23.14 -12.41 -14.84
C VAL A 72 24.37 -12.32 -15.73
N GLN A 73 24.20 -12.57 -17.03
CA GLN A 73 25.21 -12.23 -18.02
C GLN A 73 25.09 -10.74 -18.42
N ASP A 74 26.23 -10.07 -18.43
CA ASP A 74 26.51 -8.70 -18.92
C ASP A 74 26.52 -7.53 -17.90
N GLY A 75 27.34 -7.66 -16.85
CA GLY A 75 28.44 -6.71 -16.63
C GLY A 75 28.19 -5.33 -15.99
N THR A 76 27.02 -5.02 -15.43
CA THR A 76 26.73 -3.66 -14.92
C THR A 76 27.24 -3.36 -13.50
N GLU A 77 28.07 -2.33 -13.34
CA GLU A 77 28.38 -1.72 -12.03
C GLU A 77 27.15 -1.02 -11.42
N LEU A 78 26.97 -1.12 -10.10
CA LEU A 78 25.88 -0.44 -9.39
C LEU A 78 26.13 1.07 -9.26
N GLN A 79 25.19 1.89 -9.73
CA GLN A 79 25.27 3.35 -9.60
C GLN A 79 24.90 3.86 -8.21
N ALA A 80 25.49 4.99 -7.81
CA ALA A 80 25.36 5.55 -6.47
C ALA A 80 24.17 6.52 -6.33
N GLY A 81 23.14 6.14 -5.59
CA GLY A 81 22.02 7.01 -5.21
C GLY A 81 20.71 6.24 -4.97
N ASP A 82 19.63 6.95 -4.65
CA ASP A 82 18.25 6.40 -4.55
C ASP A 82 17.56 6.32 -5.94
N GLU A 83 18.34 6.25 -7.02
CA GLU A 83 17.84 6.18 -8.40
C GLU A 83 17.21 4.81 -8.71
N VAL A 84 17.82 3.72 -8.20
CA VAL A 84 17.28 2.35 -8.24
C VAL A 84 15.80 2.27 -7.85
N THR A 85 15.40 3.00 -6.81
CA THR A 85 14.03 3.04 -6.31
C THR A 85 13.05 3.66 -7.32
N LYS A 86 13.52 4.56 -8.19
CA LYS A 86 12.73 5.16 -9.27
C LYS A 86 12.64 4.21 -10.47
N ASP A 87 13.76 3.61 -10.86
CA ASP A 87 13.83 2.66 -11.99
C ASP A 87 12.86 1.48 -11.78
N VAL A 88 12.77 0.98 -10.54
CA VAL A 88 11.83 -0.07 -10.15
C VAL A 88 10.38 0.39 -10.25
N ALA A 89 10.07 1.64 -9.90
CA ALA A 89 8.73 2.17 -10.04
C ALA A 89 8.33 2.32 -11.53
N GLU A 90 9.25 2.78 -12.40
CA GLU A 90 9.01 2.81 -13.84
C GLU A 90 8.92 1.40 -14.45
N ALA A 91 9.72 0.43 -13.97
CA ALA A 91 9.60 -0.97 -14.34
C ALA A 91 8.24 -1.57 -13.93
N ILE A 92 7.72 -1.22 -12.75
CA ILE A 92 6.37 -1.64 -12.32
C ILE A 92 5.28 -1.00 -13.20
N LYS A 93 5.43 0.25 -13.67
CA LYS A 93 4.50 0.81 -14.68
C LYS A 93 4.56 0.03 -15.99
N LYS A 94 5.75 -0.32 -16.46
CA LYS A 94 5.95 -1.03 -17.73
C LYS A 94 5.42 -2.47 -17.70
N TYR A 95 5.60 -3.17 -16.58
CA TYR A 95 5.27 -4.59 -16.43
C TYR A 95 4.04 -4.85 -15.55
N ASN A 96 3.33 -3.81 -15.13
CA ASN A 96 2.09 -3.78 -14.33
C ASN A 96 2.13 -4.41 -12.93
N VAL A 97 3.05 -5.33 -12.63
CA VAL A 97 3.06 -6.11 -11.37
C VAL A 97 4.39 -6.01 -10.65
N GLY A 98 4.39 -5.59 -9.37
CA GLY A 98 5.56 -5.61 -8.50
C GLY A 98 5.30 -6.39 -7.20
N ILE A 99 6.29 -7.13 -6.70
CA ILE A 99 6.30 -7.63 -5.31
C ILE A 99 7.59 -7.10 -4.68
N LYS A 100 7.45 -6.50 -3.49
CA LYS A 100 8.52 -5.76 -2.83
C LYS A 100 8.73 -6.25 -1.40
N ARG A 101 9.98 -6.48 -1.01
CA ARG A 101 10.37 -6.77 0.38
C ARG A 101 10.39 -5.48 1.22
N THR A 102 10.22 -5.63 2.53
CA THR A 102 10.41 -4.54 3.51
C THR A 102 11.81 -3.94 3.37
N THR A 103 11.88 -2.61 3.34
CA THR A 103 13.12 -1.83 3.21
C THR A 103 13.29 -0.90 4.40
N ILE A 104 14.54 -0.68 4.83
CA ILE A 104 14.88 0.33 5.83
C ILE A 104 14.55 1.72 5.26
N THR A 105 14.07 2.62 6.11
CA THR A 105 14.08 4.07 5.86
C THR A 105 15.01 4.65 6.91
N PRO A 106 16.16 5.25 6.53
CA PRO A 106 17.15 5.66 7.49
C PRO A 106 16.66 6.83 8.34
N ASN A 107 17.11 6.85 9.59
CA ASN A 107 17.15 8.02 10.47
C ASN A 107 18.63 8.31 10.79
N GLU A 108 18.90 9.27 11.67
CA GLU A 108 20.26 9.70 12.07
C GLU A 108 21.12 8.50 12.48
N LYS A 109 20.59 7.66 13.39
CA LYS A 109 21.29 6.44 13.85
C LYS A 109 21.61 5.46 12.72
N ARG A 110 20.70 5.30 11.74
CA ARG A 110 20.97 4.43 10.56
C ARG A 110 21.93 5.07 9.56
N VAL A 111 22.01 6.40 9.49
CA VAL A 111 23.03 7.11 8.70
C VAL A 111 24.42 6.84 9.27
N GLU A 112 24.58 6.92 10.59
CA GLU A 112 25.82 6.58 11.30
C GLU A 112 26.17 5.09 11.15
N GLU A 113 25.25 4.20 11.53
CA GLU A 113 25.43 2.73 11.52
C GLU A 113 25.86 2.18 10.15
N PHE A 114 25.20 2.63 9.08
CA PHE A 114 25.48 2.18 7.72
C PHE A 114 26.39 3.12 6.92
N LYS A 115 26.96 4.15 7.56
CA LYS A 115 27.82 5.18 6.93
C LYS A 115 27.22 5.77 5.65
N LEU A 116 25.93 6.09 5.70
CA LEU A 116 25.18 6.56 4.53
C LEU A 116 25.60 8.00 4.17
N LYS A 117 25.65 8.30 2.86
CA LYS A 117 25.95 9.66 2.36
C LYS A 117 24.95 10.72 2.86
N GLN A 118 23.70 10.33 3.08
CA GLN A 118 22.63 11.18 3.61
C GLN A 118 21.45 10.34 4.12
N MET A 119 20.49 10.98 4.78
CA MET A 119 19.22 10.37 5.18
C MET A 119 18.29 10.22 3.96
N TRP A 120 18.43 9.10 3.25
CA TRP A 120 17.61 8.79 2.06
C TRP A 120 16.11 8.69 2.38
N LYS A 121 15.28 9.01 1.37
CA LYS A 121 13.83 8.96 1.48
C LYS A 121 13.34 7.51 1.55
N SER A 122 12.13 7.29 2.04
CA SER A 122 11.58 5.93 2.14
C SER A 122 11.32 5.33 0.75
N PRO A 123 11.86 4.14 0.42
CA PRO A 123 11.63 3.53 -0.89
C PRO A 123 10.15 3.27 -1.18
N ASN A 124 9.38 2.90 -0.14
CA ASN A 124 7.92 2.77 -0.24
C ASN A 124 7.24 4.10 -0.59
N GLY A 125 7.77 5.21 -0.08
CA GLY A 125 7.30 6.55 -0.39
C GLY A 125 7.62 6.94 -1.83
N THR A 126 8.86 6.76 -2.27
CA THR A 126 9.29 7.06 -3.65
C THR A 126 8.45 6.29 -4.67
N ILE A 127 8.33 4.96 -4.54
CA ILE A 127 7.53 4.11 -5.44
C ILE A 127 6.07 4.56 -5.48
N ARG A 128 5.42 4.81 -4.32
CA ARG A 128 4.02 5.29 -4.28
C ARG A 128 3.83 6.67 -4.92
N ASN A 129 4.80 7.58 -4.79
CA ASN A 129 4.72 8.89 -5.44
C ASN A 129 4.86 8.81 -6.98
N ILE A 130 5.47 7.73 -7.49
CA ILE A 130 5.69 7.51 -8.93
C ILE A 130 4.52 6.71 -9.55
N LEU A 131 4.04 5.67 -8.85
CA LEU A 131 2.91 4.83 -9.28
C LEU A 131 1.54 5.49 -9.03
N GLY A 132 1.42 6.28 -7.96
CA GLY A 132 0.12 6.74 -7.46
C GLY A 132 -0.73 5.61 -6.85
N GLY A 133 -2.04 5.82 -6.82
CA GLY A 133 -3.03 4.80 -6.49
C GLY A 133 -3.29 4.55 -5.01
N THR A 134 -3.80 3.35 -4.72
CA THR A 134 -4.44 2.99 -3.45
C THR A 134 -3.79 1.75 -2.85
N VAL A 135 -3.38 1.84 -1.58
CA VAL A 135 -2.81 0.70 -0.86
C VAL A 135 -3.91 0.03 -0.06
N PHE A 136 -4.42 -1.08 -0.58
CA PHE A 136 -5.35 -1.96 0.15
C PHE A 136 -4.59 -2.83 1.14
N ARG A 137 -5.19 -3.05 2.31
CA ARG A 137 -4.65 -3.88 3.40
C ARG A 137 -5.77 -4.69 4.04
N GLU A 138 -5.55 -5.98 4.16
CA GLU A 138 -6.49 -6.95 4.72
C GLU A 138 -5.74 -7.81 5.74
N ALA A 139 -6.40 -8.22 6.82
CA ALA A 139 -5.83 -9.12 7.82
C ALA A 139 -5.87 -10.58 7.34
N ILE A 140 -4.85 -11.37 7.68
CA ILE A 140 -4.80 -12.80 7.41
C ILE A 140 -5.40 -13.54 8.61
N ILE A 141 -6.67 -13.89 8.53
CA ILE A 141 -7.43 -14.47 9.65
C ILE A 141 -7.01 -15.93 9.90
N CYS A 142 -6.41 -16.21 11.06
CA CYS A 142 -6.08 -17.56 11.51
C CYS A 142 -7.13 -18.09 12.50
N LYS A 143 -7.79 -19.21 12.19
CA LYS A 143 -8.90 -19.77 13.00
C LYS A 143 -8.55 -20.06 14.46
N ASN A 144 -7.27 -20.32 14.75
CA ASN A 144 -6.74 -20.68 16.07
C ASN A 144 -6.13 -19.49 16.83
N ILE A 145 -6.12 -18.28 16.26
CA ILE A 145 -5.60 -17.08 16.92
C ILE A 145 -6.78 -16.24 17.43
N PRO A 146 -6.87 -15.97 18.74
CA PRO A 146 -7.91 -15.11 19.28
C PRO A 146 -7.68 -13.65 18.88
N ARG A 147 -8.76 -12.96 18.52
CA ARG A 147 -8.78 -11.54 18.17
C ARG A 147 -8.98 -10.69 19.41
N LEU A 148 -8.31 -9.54 19.51
CA LEU A 148 -8.55 -8.62 20.64
C LEU A 148 -9.89 -7.89 20.52
N VAL A 149 -10.38 -7.68 19.30
CA VAL A 149 -11.76 -7.23 19.06
C VAL A 149 -12.60 -8.44 18.67
N SER A 150 -13.19 -9.09 19.68
CA SER A 150 -13.94 -10.35 19.53
C SER A 150 -15.11 -10.26 18.53
N GLY A 151 -15.71 -9.08 18.38
CA GLY A 151 -16.81 -8.81 17.46
C GLY A 151 -16.43 -8.90 15.97
N TRP A 152 -15.16 -8.73 15.59
CA TRP A 152 -14.75 -8.83 14.17
C TRP A 152 -14.76 -10.30 13.74
N VAL A 153 -15.83 -10.73 13.08
CA VAL A 153 -15.95 -12.09 12.51
C VAL A 153 -15.36 -12.15 11.10
N LYS A 154 -15.38 -11.03 10.37
CA LYS A 154 -14.85 -10.86 9.01
C LYS A 154 -13.70 -9.84 9.03
N PRO A 155 -12.72 -9.92 8.10
CA PRO A 155 -11.70 -8.89 7.98
C PRO A 155 -12.31 -7.54 7.59
N ILE A 156 -11.57 -6.46 7.87
CA ILE A 156 -11.82 -5.11 7.36
C ILE A 156 -10.69 -4.79 6.39
N ILE A 157 -11.02 -4.30 5.20
CA ILE A 157 -10.01 -3.89 4.22
C ILE A 157 -9.80 -2.38 4.34
N ILE A 158 -8.58 -1.95 4.68
CA ILE A 158 -8.21 -0.52 4.68
C ILE A 158 -7.72 -0.14 3.28
N GLY A 159 -8.45 0.71 2.58
CA GLY A 159 -8.05 1.32 1.31
C GLY A 159 -7.40 2.69 1.56
N ARG A 160 -6.07 2.76 1.61
CA ARG A 160 -5.34 4.02 1.87
C ARG A 160 -5.06 4.78 0.57
N HIS A 161 -5.41 6.06 0.50
CA HIS A 161 -4.92 6.99 -0.54
C HIS A 161 -3.40 7.13 -0.43
N ALA A 162 -2.64 6.69 -1.42
CA ALA A 162 -1.18 6.66 -1.31
C ALA A 162 -0.49 7.98 -1.75
N TYR A 163 -1.22 9.10 -1.77
CA TYR A 163 -0.80 10.36 -2.39
C TYR A 163 -0.87 11.56 -1.43
N ARG A 164 0.17 12.41 -1.49
CA ARG A 164 0.32 13.71 -0.79
C ARG A 164 -0.22 13.77 0.65
N ASP A 165 -1.11 14.71 0.97
CA ASP A 165 -1.43 15.16 2.34
C ASP A 165 -0.14 15.43 3.15
N GLN A 166 -0.09 15.06 4.44
CA GLN A 166 1.08 15.26 5.32
C GLN A 166 2.38 14.65 4.75
N TYR A 167 2.30 13.62 3.91
CA TYR A 167 3.48 12.92 3.36
C TYR A 167 4.23 13.73 2.29
N ARG A 168 3.66 14.87 1.86
CA ARG A 168 4.31 15.88 1.01
C ARG A 168 3.93 17.30 1.45
N ALA A 169 3.79 17.51 2.75
CA ALA A 169 3.70 18.84 3.32
C ALA A 169 5.05 19.58 3.25
N THR A 170 4.98 20.90 3.34
CA THR A 170 6.11 21.76 3.71
C THR A 170 5.81 22.36 5.08
N ASP A 171 6.71 22.18 6.03
CA ASP A 171 6.61 22.66 7.41
C ASP A 171 7.85 23.45 7.84
N PHE A 172 7.69 24.35 8.82
CA PHE A 172 8.76 25.17 9.36
C PHE A 172 8.45 25.68 10.77
N VAL A 173 9.51 26.04 11.50
CA VAL A 173 9.42 26.74 12.79
C VAL A 173 9.21 28.23 12.53
N VAL A 174 8.17 28.80 13.14
CA VAL A 174 7.93 30.24 13.19
C VAL A 174 8.70 30.79 14.40
N PRO A 175 9.72 31.65 14.24
CA PRO A 175 10.64 31.99 15.33
C PRO A 175 10.08 32.96 16.38
N GLY A 176 8.98 33.66 16.09
CA GLY A 176 8.38 34.67 16.95
C GLY A 176 7.15 35.31 16.29
N SER A 177 6.73 36.48 16.79
CA SER A 177 5.57 37.21 16.28
C SER A 177 5.64 37.47 14.76
N GLY A 178 4.54 37.24 14.05
CA GLY A 178 4.48 37.43 12.59
C GLY A 178 3.29 36.74 11.92
N LYS A 179 3.01 37.08 10.66
CA LYS A 179 1.92 36.50 9.88
C LYS A 179 2.39 35.28 9.08
N VAL A 180 1.61 34.20 9.13
CA VAL A 180 1.73 33.07 8.21
C VAL A 180 0.52 33.07 7.28
N GLU A 181 0.80 33.04 5.98
CA GLU A 181 -0.22 33.12 4.93
C GLU A 181 0.04 32.04 3.86
N ILE A 182 -1.04 31.45 3.33
CA ILE A 182 -0.99 30.58 2.15
C ILE A 182 -1.38 31.41 0.94
N THR A 183 -0.57 31.34 -0.11
CA THR A 183 -0.78 32.05 -1.37
C THR A 183 -0.97 31.05 -2.51
N TYR A 184 -1.95 31.32 -3.38
CA TYR A 184 -2.13 30.65 -4.65
C TYR A 184 -2.09 31.67 -5.79
N THR A 185 -1.14 31.52 -6.69
CA THR A 185 -1.01 32.33 -7.90
C THR A 185 -1.46 31.49 -9.09
N PRO A 186 -2.63 31.76 -9.70
CA PRO A 186 -3.02 31.07 -10.93
C PRO A 186 -2.13 31.50 -12.09
N SER A 187 -2.09 30.71 -13.17
CA SER A 187 -1.48 31.13 -14.44
C SER A 187 -2.18 32.37 -15.00
N ASP A 188 -3.50 32.38 -14.88
CA ASP A 188 -4.40 33.38 -15.45
C ASP A 188 -5.32 33.92 -14.35
N GLY A 189 -5.13 35.19 -13.99
CA GLY A 189 -5.94 35.90 -13.00
C GLY A 189 -5.20 36.34 -11.73
N PRO A 190 -5.92 36.93 -10.76
CA PRO A 190 -5.30 37.52 -9.57
C PRO A 190 -4.82 36.48 -8.56
N GLN A 191 -3.69 36.77 -7.92
CA GLN A 191 -3.17 36.03 -6.76
C GLN A 191 -4.20 36.01 -5.63
N LYS A 192 -4.44 34.82 -5.06
CA LYS A 192 -5.28 34.60 -3.88
C LYS A 192 -4.39 34.42 -2.65
N ARG A 193 -4.68 35.15 -1.58
CA ARG A 193 -3.93 35.12 -0.31
C ARG A 193 -4.90 34.78 0.82
N HIS A 194 -4.50 33.85 1.68
CA HIS A 194 -5.28 33.38 2.82
C HIS A 194 -4.42 33.46 4.08
N LEU A 195 -4.82 34.28 5.04
CA LEU A 195 -4.18 34.30 6.36
C LEU A 195 -4.43 32.95 7.06
N VAL A 196 -3.36 32.29 7.49
CA VAL A 196 -3.43 31.09 8.32
C VAL A 196 -3.50 31.49 9.79
N HIS A 197 -2.55 32.32 10.23
CA HIS A 197 -2.48 32.82 11.60
C HIS A 197 -1.64 34.10 11.72
N ASN A 198 -1.90 34.89 12.74
CA ASN A 198 -1.03 35.97 13.22
C ASN A 198 -0.43 35.52 14.55
N PHE A 199 0.85 35.15 14.55
CA PHE A 199 1.57 34.75 15.76
C PHE A 199 1.89 36.01 16.59
N GLU A 200 1.63 35.94 17.89
CA GLU A 200 1.81 37.04 18.83
C GLU A 200 2.51 36.54 20.11
N GLY A 201 3.52 37.27 20.55
CA GLY A 201 4.27 36.99 21.78
C GLY A 201 5.32 35.87 21.64
N SER A 202 4.90 34.69 21.18
CA SER A 202 5.79 33.53 20.98
C SER A 202 5.75 33.03 19.53
N GLY A 203 6.77 32.23 19.19
CA GLY A 203 6.82 31.49 17.93
C GLY A 203 5.91 30.26 17.92
N GLY A 204 6.16 29.35 16.98
CA GLY A 204 5.40 28.11 16.86
C GLY A 204 5.85 27.30 15.65
N VAL A 205 4.90 26.57 15.05
CA VAL A 205 5.13 25.82 13.80
C VAL A 205 3.99 26.08 12.83
N ALA A 206 4.29 26.02 11.54
CA ALA A 206 3.30 26.09 10.47
C ALA A 206 3.58 25.02 9.42
N MET A 207 2.53 24.56 8.75
CA MET A 207 2.64 23.63 7.62
C MET A 207 1.61 23.91 6.53
N GLY A 208 1.96 23.62 5.29
CA GLY A 208 1.05 23.58 4.14
C GLY A 208 1.05 22.18 3.52
N MET A 209 -0.12 21.67 3.16
CA MET A 209 -0.29 20.40 2.43
C MET A 209 -1.31 20.56 1.30
N TYR A 210 -1.27 19.67 0.32
CA TYR A 210 -2.15 19.71 -0.85
C TYR A 210 -2.52 18.29 -1.32
N ASN A 211 -3.56 18.20 -2.12
CA ASN A 211 -3.89 17.01 -2.90
C ASN A 211 -4.38 17.45 -4.29
N GLN A 212 -4.77 16.51 -5.16
CA GLN A 212 -5.21 16.81 -6.53
C GLN A 212 -6.47 16.00 -6.87
N ASP A 213 -7.46 16.64 -7.47
CA ASP A 213 -8.75 16.03 -7.82
C ASP A 213 -8.57 14.71 -8.58
N LYS A 214 -7.76 14.69 -9.64
CA LYS A 214 -7.45 13.47 -10.42
C LYS A 214 -6.97 12.29 -9.56
N SER A 215 -6.16 12.55 -8.53
CA SER A 215 -5.67 11.50 -7.63
C SER A 215 -6.75 11.01 -6.67
N THR A 216 -7.68 11.89 -6.27
CA THR A 216 -8.86 11.55 -5.49
C THR A 216 -9.89 10.78 -6.32
N GLU A 217 -10.03 11.09 -7.61
CA GLU A 217 -10.86 10.35 -8.58
C GLU A 217 -10.31 8.92 -8.75
N ASP A 218 -9.01 8.75 -9.01
CA ASP A 218 -8.37 7.42 -9.12
C ASP A 218 -8.50 6.59 -7.83
N PHE A 219 -8.41 7.26 -6.69
CA PHE A 219 -8.63 6.68 -5.37
C PHE A 219 -10.08 6.21 -5.17
N ALA A 220 -11.06 7.00 -5.61
CA ALA A 220 -12.47 6.63 -5.61
C ALA A 220 -12.74 5.42 -6.52
N HIS A 221 -12.31 5.51 -7.79
CA HIS A 221 -12.49 4.42 -8.76
C HIS A 221 -11.92 3.08 -8.29
N SER A 222 -10.68 3.08 -7.79
CA SER A 222 -10.06 1.85 -7.25
C SER A 222 -10.78 1.33 -6.00
N SER A 223 -11.28 2.20 -5.12
CA SER A 223 -12.06 1.81 -3.94
C SER A 223 -13.41 1.19 -4.31
N PHE A 224 -14.15 1.78 -5.24
CA PHE A 224 -15.42 1.22 -5.73
C PHE A 224 -15.23 -0.09 -6.52
N GLN A 225 -14.16 -0.19 -7.32
CA GLN A 225 -13.82 -1.44 -8.02
C GLN A 225 -13.48 -2.57 -7.03
N MET A 226 -12.74 -2.29 -5.96
CA MET A 226 -12.48 -3.27 -4.90
C MET A 226 -13.78 -3.67 -4.17
N ALA A 227 -14.69 -2.73 -3.92
CA ALA A 227 -16.00 -2.99 -3.31
C ALA A 227 -16.85 -3.95 -4.15
N LEU A 228 -16.96 -3.70 -5.46
CA LEU A 228 -17.65 -4.58 -6.41
C LEU A 228 -16.95 -5.93 -6.59
N SER A 229 -15.61 -5.99 -6.50
CA SER A 229 -14.85 -7.23 -6.60
C SER A 229 -14.97 -8.13 -5.37
N LYS A 230 -15.22 -7.55 -4.19
CA LYS A 230 -15.43 -8.28 -2.93
C LYS A 230 -16.92 -8.51 -2.63
N SER A 231 -17.83 -7.87 -3.36
CA SER A 231 -19.24 -7.69 -2.99
C SER A 231 -19.42 -7.15 -1.57
N TRP A 232 -18.60 -6.14 -1.21
CA TRP A 232 -18.57 -5.54 0.13
C TRP A 232 -18.92 -4.05 0.09
N ARG A 233 -19.70 -3.59 1.08
CA ARG A 233 -20.00 -2.17 1.31
C ARG A 233 -18.72 -1.33 1.52
N LEU A 234 -18.78 -0.06 1.11
CA LEU A 234 -17.66 0.87 1.10
C LEU A 234 -17.91 2.09 1.99
N TYR A 235 -16.96 2.40 2.86
CA TYR A 235 -16.98 3.60 3.70
C TYR A 235 -15.84 4.55 3.34
N LEU A 236 -16.14 5.83 3.06
CA LEU A 236 -15.13 6.89 3.06
C LEU A 236 -15.21 7.65 4.39
N SER A 237 -14.08 7.83 5.07
CA SER A 237 -13.99 8.67 6.27
C SER A 237 -13.20 9.96 6.06
N THR A 238 -13.76 11.10 6.46
CA THR A 238 -13.05 12.39 6.49
C THR A 238 -13.45 13.23 7.71
N LYS A 239 -12.93 14.46 7.87
CA LYS A 239 -13.41 15.44 8.86
C LYS A 239 -13.92 16.72 8.17
N ASN A 240 -14.75 16.56 7.15
CA ASN A 240 -15.27 17.66 6.31
C ASN A 240 -16.09 18.73 7.07
N THR A 241 -16.60 18.45 8.27
CA THR A 241 -17.23 19.48 9.12
C THR A 241 -16.23 20.53 9.62
N ILE A 242 -14.96 20.15 9.77
CA ILE A 242 -13.84 21.02 10.16
C ILE A 242 -13.07 21.49 8.92
N LEU A 243 -12.57 20.56 8.11
CA LEU A 243 -11.83 20.84 6.87
C LEU A 243 -12.77 21.03 5.69
N LYS A 244 -13.68 22.02 5.80
CA LYS A 244 -14.84 22.23 4.91
C LYS A 244 -14.55 22.27 3.41
N LYS A 245 -13.36 22.74 3.01
CA LYS A 245 -12.94 22.78 1.60
C LYS A 245 -12.06 21.59 1.22
N TYR A 246 -11.05 21.26 2.05
CA TYR A 246 -10.11 20.17 1.75
C TYR A 246 -10.78 18.80 1.81
N ASP A 247 -11.37 18.44 2.94
CA ASP A 247 -12.05 17.16 3.14
C ASP A 247 -13.45 17.13 2.52
N GLY A 248 -14.06 18.31 2.32
CA GLY A 248 -15.23 18.47 1.47
C GLY A 248 -14.96 17.98 0.06
N ARG A 249 -13.86 18.40 -0.56
CA ARG A 249 -13.52 17.99 -1.94
C ARG A 249 -13.37 16.47 -2.10
N PHE A 250 -12.82 15.78 -1.10
CA PHE A 250 -12.78 14.31 -1.08
C PHE A 250 -14.19 13.69 -1.06
N LYS A 251 -15.06 14.17 -0.16
CA LYS A 251 -16.45 13.70 -0.06
C LYS A 251 -17.19 13.92 -1.39
N ASP A 252 -17.09 15.12 -1.93
CA ASP A 252 -17.84 15.55 -3.12
C ASP A 252 -17.43 14.73 -4.35
N ILE A 253 -16.12 14.50 -4.56
CA ILE A 253 -15.61 13.66 -5.66
C ILE A 253 -16.08 12.21 -5.53
N PHE A 254 -16.02 11.62 -4.33
CA PHE A 254 -16.48 10.24 -4.12
C PHE A 254 -17.97 10.09 -4.36
N GLN A 255 -18.79 11.04 -3.89
CA GLN A 255 -20.23 11.01 -4.11
C GLN A 255 -20.58 11.15 -5.59
N ASP A 256 -20.01 12.14 -6.27
CA ASP A 256 -20.24 12.39 -7.71
C ASP A 256 -19.88 11.17 -8.58
N ILE A 257 -18.78 10.48 -8.26
CA ILE A 257 -18.38 9.24 -8.93
C ILE A 257 -19.33 8.08 -8.58
N TYR A 258 -19.76 7.94 -7.33
CA TYR A 258 -20.69 6.89 -6.92
C TYR A 258 -22.02 7.01 -7.68
N ASP A 259 -22.68 8.16 -7.57
CA ASP A 259 -24.00 8.43 -8.15
C ASP A 259 -23.97 8.22 -9.68
N LYS A 260 -22.93 8.71 -10.35
CA LYS A 260 -22.82 8.63 -11.82
C LYS A 260 -22.42 7.26 -12.37
N GLN A 261 -21.67 6.45 -11.61
CA GLN A 261 -20.95 5.31 -12.21
C GLN A 261 -21.01 3.99 -11.42
N TYR A 262 -21.37 4.00 -10.14
CA TYR A 262 -21.27 2.83 -9.27
C TYR A 262 -22.54 2.49 -8.50
N GLU A 263 -23.46 3.42 -8.26
CA GLU A 263 -24.71 3.18 -7.52
C GLU A 263 -25.48 1.96 -8.03
N SER A 264 -25.89 1.98 -9.31
CA SER A 264 -26.62 0.85 -9.92
C SER A 264 -25.86 -0.49 -9.91
N LYS A 265 -24.53 -0.47 -9.94
CA LYS A 265 -23.68 -1.68 -9.84
C LYS A 265 -23.62 -2.19 -8.40
N SER A 266 -23.62 -1.28 -7.43
CA SER A 266 -23.65 -1.57 -5.99
C SER A 266 -25.00 -2.13 -5.57
N GLU A 267 -26.11 -1.53 -6.02
CA GLU A 267 -27.47 -2.02 -5.81
C GLU A 267 -27.67 -3.44 -6.35
N ALA A 268 -27.18 -3.73 -7.56
CA ALA A 268 -27.22 -5.06 -8.16
C ALA A 268 -26.51 -6.14 -7.31
N GLN A 269 -25.52 -5.76 -6.51
CA GLN A 269 -24.82 -6.63 -5.55
C GLN A 269 -25.33 -6.49 -4.10
N LYS A 270 -26.37 -5.66 -3.85
CA LYS A 270 -26.91 -5.34 -2.51
C LYS A 270 -25.86 -4.76 -1.55
N ILE A 271 -24.93 -3.98 -2.09
CA ILE A 271 -23.95 -3.18 -1.34
C ILE A 271 -24.20 -1.70 -1.56
N TRP A 272 -23.60 -0.86 -0.73
CA TRP A 272 -23.72 0.60 -0.83
C TRP A 272 -22.40 1.29 -0.47
N TYR A 273 -22.34 2.56 -0.83
CA TYR A 273 -21.32 3.51 -0.40
C TYR A 273 -21.87 4.41 0.71
N GLU A 274 -21.03 4.79 1.68
CA GLU A 274 -21.39 5.72 2.73
C GLU A 274 -20.21 6.62 3.13
N HIS A 275 -20.43 7.94 3.15
CA HIS A 275 -19.49 8.88 3.77
C HIS A 275 -19.76 9.00 5.28
N ARG A 276 -18.71 8.93 6.10
CA ARG A 276 -18.77 9.15 7.55
C ARG A 276 -17.72 10.14 8.04
N LEU A 277 -17.97 10.73 9.20
CA LEU A 277 -16.91 11.43 9.93
C LEU A 277 -15.93 10.42 10.53
N ILE A 278 -14.64 10.72 10.50
CA ILE A 278 -13.56 9.79 10.89
C ILE A 278 -13.70 9.22 12.31
N ASP A 279 -14.17 10.03 13.26
CA ASP A 279 -14.44 9.66 14.65
C ASP A 279 -15.65 8.72 14.79
N ASP A 280 -16.75 9.01 14.08
CA ASP A 280 -17.89 8.10 14.01
C ASP A 280 -17.52 6.78 13.32
N MET A 281 -16.74 6.83 12.23
CA MET A 281 -16.30 5.64 11.50
C MET A 281 -15.41 4.73 12.36
N VAL A 282 -14.51 5.29 13.18
CA VAL A 282 -13.75 4.51 14.19
C VAL A 282 -14.70 3.83 15.17
N GLY A 283 -15.67 4.58 15.72
CA GLY A 283 -16.67 4.05 16.65
C GLY A 283 -17.53 2.93 16.05
N GLN A 284 -17.93 3.08 14.78
CA GLN A 284 -18.72 2.09 14.05
C GLN A 284 -17.89 0.86 13.69
N ALA A 285 -16.64 1.01 13.26
CA ALA A 285 -15.75 -0.10 12.96
C ALA A 285 -15.53 -1.00 14.19
N MET A 286 -15.30 -0.41 15.37
CA MET A 286 -15.11 -1.15 16.63
C MET A 286 -16.35 -1.95 17.08
N LYS A 287 -17.57 -1.54 16.67
CA LYS A 287 -18.84 -2.21 17.01
C LYS A 287 -19.33 -3.19 15.93
N SER A 288 -18.70 -3.18 14.76
CA SER A 288 -19.11 -3.98 13.60
C SER A 288 -18.64 -5.43 13.68
N GLU A 289 -19.19 -6.28 12.80
CA GLU A 289 -18.65 -7.63 12.55
C GLU A 289 -17.49 -7.66 11.55
N GLY A 290 -17.02 -6.49 11.07
CA GLY A 290 -16.17 -6.36 9.89
C GLY A 290 -16.92 -6.57 8.57
N GLY A 291 -16.22 -7.04 7.53
CA GLY A 291 -16.81 -7.34 6.22
C GLY A 291 -17.18 -6.10 5.41
N PHE A 292 -16.28 -5.12 5.38
CA PHE A 292 -16.40 -3.91 4.57
C PHE A 292 -15.03 -3.37 4.19
N ILE A 293 -15.02 -2.47 3.21
CA ILE A 293 -13.85 -1.69 2.85
C ILE A 293 -13.98 -0.32 3.52
N TRP A 294 -12.95 0.06 4.25
CA TRP A 294 -12.80 1.39 4.83
C TRP A 294 -11.71 2.14 4.08
N THR A 295 -12.16 3.10 3.29
CA THR A 295 -11.35 3.98 2.47
C THR A 295 -10.92 5.20 3.28
N CYS A 296 -9.61 5.38 3.42
CA CYS A 296 -8.97 6.33 4.31
C CYS A 296 -8.07 7.30 3.54
N LYS A 297 -8.06 8.58 3.93
CA LYS A 297 -7.01 9.53 3.53
C LYS A 297 -5.62 9.03 3.93
N ASN A 298 -4.59 9.65 3.37
CA ASN A 298 -3.24 9.08 3.38
C ASN A 298 -2.68 8.84 4.81
N TYR A 299 -2.97 9.75 5.73
CA TYR A 299 -2.59 9.63 7.14
C TYR A 299 -3.42 8.58 7.89
N ASP A 300 -4.75 8.65 7.78
CA ASP A 300 -5.68 7.78 8.50
C ASP A 300 -5.47 6.30 8.15
N GLY A 301 -5.10 6.00 6.90
CA GLY A 301 -4.80 4.64 6.42
C GLY A 301 -3.36 4.15 6.64
N ASP A 302 -2.47 4.91 7.28
CA ASP A 302 -1.08 4.51 7.46
C ASP A 302 -0.88 3.44 8.54
N SER A 303 0.07 2.51 8.33
CA SER A 303 0.38 1.43 9.28
C SER A 303 1.17 1.92 10.51
N ARG A 304 1.24 3.24 10.70
CA ARG A 304 1.86 3.90 11.84
C ARG A 304 0.84 4.57 12.74
N THR A 305 -0.34 4.94 12.22
CA THR A 305 -1.45 5.41 13.05
C THR A 305 -2.05 4.23 13.85
N PRO A 306 -2.73 4.48 14.98
CA PRO A 306 -3.20 3.42 15.86
C PRO A 306 -4.17 2.46 15.17
N TRP A 307 -5.12 2.97 14.39
CA TRP A 307 -6.23 2.17 13.86
C TRP A 307 -5.81 1.14 12.83
N PRO A 308 -4.99 1.41 11.79
CA PRO A 308 -4.56 0.38 10.86
C PRO A 308 -3.59 -0.64 11.50
N LYS A 309 -2.90 -0.30 12.59
CA LYS A 309 -2.17 -1.29 13.41
C LYS A 309 -3.12 -2.19 14.18
N VAL A 310 -4.12 -1.60 14.83
CA VAL A 310 -5.22 -2.29 15.51
C VAL A 310 -5.96 -3.22 14.53
N MET A 311 -6.22 -2.80 13.29
CA MET A 311 -6.87 -3.63 12.27
C MET A 311 -5.95 -4.73 11.72
N ALA A 312 -4.64 -4.50 11.60
CA ALA A 312 -3.70 -5.45 11.00
C ALA A 312 -3.03 -6.42 11.99
N LEU A 313 -3.11 -6.16 13.31
CA LEU A 313 -2.54 -7.02 14.35
C LEU A 313 -3.62 -7.74 15.19
N LEU A 314 -4.88 -7.29 15.16
CA LEU A 314 -5.91 -7.76 16.10
C LEU A 314 -7.10 -8.49 15.44
N ALA A 315 -7.00 -8.78 14.14
CA ALA A 315 -7.95 -9.54 13.34
C ALA A 315 -7.32 -10.87 12.88
#